data_AF-A0A962BD18-F1
#
_entry.id   AF-A0A962BD18-F1
#
_cell.length_a   1.000
_cell.length_b   1.000
_cell.length_c   1.000
_cell.angle_alpha   90.00
_cell.angle_beta   90.00
_cell.angle_gamma   90.00
#
_symmetry.space_group_name_H-M   'P 1'
#
loop_
_entity.id
_entity.type
_entity.pdbx_description
1 polymer ?
#
loop_
_entity_poly.entity_id
_entity_poly.type
_entity_poly.pdbx_seq_one_letter_code
_entity_poly.pdbx_strand_id
1 'polypeptide(L)'
;MNISIRALGSVVAGGLMVVALGGAATSGFVLKTLNDFTKRWDVFTYNMAGPDIDALSGAVTFMQFLVLGGSVATISTLFLVGGFFMWFTNRKVVGPMIRLTDTMKQLAHGNTDVIVPYADSTDEIGIMAHSVGVMKENTIARLRLEEQKKTLEAQARADRGKEMQKIASGFEAQIGDIAGAVSAAAKDMRAIEEQLSANVSKTRTQSVAASSAADETTTNVQTIAAAAEELASSIREAAQTVNETAVTARDCAAAARESQAQLDGLSAAVHEIDAVIKAINDIAEQTNLLALNAT
;
A
#
# COMPACT_ATOMS: atom_id res chain seq x y z
N MET A 1 4.49 -72.62 -97.46
CA MET A 1 5.88 -72.12 -97.38
C MET A 1 6.01 -70.58 -97.43
N ASN A 2 4.98 -69.79 -97.80
CA ASN A 2 5.04 -68.31 -97.83
C ASN A 2 4.92 -67.58 -96.48
N ILE A 3 4.48 -68.25 -95.42
CA ILE A 3 4.21 -67.60 -94.11
C ILE A 3 5.51 -67.27 -93.35
N SER A 4 6.56 -68.09 -93.54
CA SER A 4 7.85 -67.93 -92.83
C SER A 4 8.62 -66.68 -93.27
N ILE A 5 8.56 -66.30 -94.55
CA ILE A 5 9.32 -65.19 -95.13
C ILE A 5 8.67 -63.82 -94.84
N ARG A 6 7.33 -63.74 -94.72
CA ARG A 6 6.65 -62.50 -94.29
C ARG A 6 6.80 -62.25 -92.79
N ALA A 7 6.82 -63.32 -91.97
CA ALA A 7 7.12 -63.23 -90.54
C ALA A 7 8.50 -62.62 -90.27
N LEU A 8 9.42 -62.82 -91.20
CA LEU A 8 10.79 -62.32 -91.21
C LEU A 8 10.89 -60.79 -91.30
N GLY A 9 10.16 -60.19 -92.25
CA GLY A 9 10.09 -58.73 -92.41
C GLY A 9 9.47 -58.07 -91.19
N SER A 10 8.44 -58.69 -90.60
CA SER A 10 7.82 -58.19 -89.38
C SER A 10 8.73 -58.26 -88.15
N VAL A 11 9.67 -59.21 -88.08
CA VAL A 11 10.60 -59.32 -86.94
C VAL A 11 11.79 -58.36 -87.08
N VAL A 12 12.30 -58.12 -88.28
CA VAL A 12 13.30 -57.05 -88.51
C VAL A 12 12.69 -55.67 -88.26
N ALA A 13 11.45 -55.45 -88.74
CA ALA A 13 10.70 -54.22 -88.45
C ALA A 13 10.37 -54.08 -86.96
N GLY A 14 9.95 -55.15 -86.29
CA GLY A 14 9.72 -55.17 -84.85
C GLY A 14 10.99 -54.89 -84.05
N GLY A 15 12.11 -55.45 -84.49
CA GLY A 15 13.43 -55.23 -83.93
C GLY A 15 13.94 -53.79 -84.01
N LEU A 16 13.83 -53.18 -85.18
CA LEU A 16 14.08 -51.75 -85.38
C LEU A 16 13.11 -50.88 -84.59
N MET A 17 11.87 -51.33 -84.38
CA MET A 17 10.87 -50.64 -83.55
C MET A 17 11.27 -50.65 -82.06
N VAL A 18 11.86 -51.73 -81.56
CA VAL A 18 12.35 -51.76 -80.16
C VAL A 18 13.62 -50.92 -79.99
N VAL A 19 14.51 -50.86 -80.99
CA VAL A 19 15.64 -49.90 -81.00
C VAL A 19 15.13 -48.45 -81.01
N ALA A 20 14.03 -48.17 -81.72
CA ALA A 20 13.40 -46.85 -81.76
C ALA A 20 12.73 -46.46 -80.43
N LEU A 21 12.21 -47.44 -79.68
CA LEU A 21 11.59 -47.22 -78.37
C LEU A 21 12.64 -47.09 -77.24
N GLY A 22 13.82 -47.68 -77.40
CA GLY A 22 14.92 -47.64 -76.43
C GLY A 22 15.75 -46.35 -76.43
N GLY A 23 15.56 -45.46 -77.42
CA GLY A 23 16.18 -44.14 -77.46
C GLY A 23 15.12 -43.06 -77.42
N ALA A 24 15.16 -42.19 -76.41
CA ALA A 24 14.26 -41.07 -76.21
C ALA A 24 14.38 -40.00 -77.32
N ALA A 25 13.89 -40.32 -78.51
CA ALA A 25 13.50 -39.43 -79.61
C ALA A 25 13.06 -40.33 -80.78
N THR A 26 11.79 -40.76 -80.78
CA THR A 26 11.17 -41.39 -81.95
C THR A 26 11.04 -40.33 -83.05
N SER A 27 12.14 -40.01 -83.74
CA SER A 27 12.12 -39.09 -84.86
C SER A 27 11.27 -39.72 -85.98
N GLY A 28 10.41 -38.91 -86.62
CA GLY A 28 9.53 -39.39 -87.71
C GLY A 28 10.30 -40.06 -88.86
N PHE A 29 11.62 -39.82 -88.94
CA PHE A 29 12.54 -40.54 -89.82
C PHE A 29 12.55 -42.04 -89.55
N VAL A 30 12.65 -42.49 -88.29
CA VAL A 30 12.76 -43.91 -87.92
C VAL A 30 11.50 -44.69 -88.30
N LEU A 31 10.32 -44.13 -87.98
CA LEU A 31 9.03 -44.71 -88.36
C LEU A 31 8.86 -44.78 -89.90
N LYS A 32 9.35 -43.77 -90.62
CA LYS A 32 9.31 -43.74 -92.08
C LYS A 32 10.24 -44.80 -92.69
N THR A 33 11.49 -44.91 -92.22
CA THR A 33 12.43 -45.95 -92.67
C THR A 33 11.93 -47.35 -92.39
N LEU A 34 11.25 -47.56 -91.25
CA LEU A 34 10.60 -48.82 -90.91
C LEU A 34 9.50 -49.18 -91.92
N ASN A 35 8.60 -48.24 -92.19
CA ASN A 35 7.51 -48.44 -93.14
C ASN A 35 8.02 -48.68 -94.57
N ASP A 36 9.04 -47.93 -95.00
CA ASP A 36 9.65 -48.08 -96.33
C ASP A 36 10.39 -49.42 -96.46
N PHE A 37 11.05 -49.87 -95.40
CA PHE A 37 11.69 -51.20 -95.35
C PHE A 37 10.65 -52.32 -95.49
N THR A 38 9.56 -52.27 -94.72
CA THR A 38 8.49 -53.29 -94.79
C THR A 38 7.89 -53.40 -96.19
N LYS A 39 7.66 -52.25 -96.86
CA LYS A 39 7.17 -52.22 -98.24
C LYS A 39 8.16 -52.85 -99.23
N ARG A 40 9.45 -52.50 -99.12
CA ARG A 40 10.51 -53.08 -99.97
C ARG A 40 10.66 -54.59 -99.74
N TRP A 41 10.47 -55.04 -98.50
CA TRP A 41 10.56 -56.44 -98.12
C TRP A 41 9.42 -57.28 -98.71
N ASP A 42 8.17 -56.80 -98.63
CA ASP A 42 7.03 -57.49 -99.24
C ASP A 42 7.21 -57.66 -100.76
N VAL A 43 7.86 -56.70 -101.45
CA VAL A 43 8.20 -56.80 -102.88
C VAL A 43 9.33 -57.81 -103.15
N PHE A 44 10.40 -57.77 -102.35
CA PHE A 44 11.55 -58.67 -102.52
C PHE A 44 11.15 -60.15 -102.38
N THR A 45 10.27 -60.43 -101.43
CA THR A 45 9.83 -61.81 -101.12
C THR A 45 8.87 -62.37 -102.16
N TYR A 46 8.07 -61.54 -102.80
CA TYR A 46 7.17 -61.95 -103.89
C TYR A 46 7.93 -62.44 -105.14
N ASN A 47 9.12 -61.88 -105.43
CA ASN A 47 9.88 -62.18 -106.64
C ASN A 47 10.84 -63.39 -106.52
N MET A 48 10.94 -64.04 -105.36
CA MET A 48 11.98 -65.04 -105.05
C MET A 48 11.44 -66.47 -104.94
N ALA A 49 10.52 -66.88 -105.82
CA ALA A 49 10.03 -68.26 -105.91
C ALA A 49 11.07 -69.17 -106.61
N GLY A 50 12.10 -69.59 -105.86
CA GLY A 50 13.12 -70.56 -106.29
C GLY A 50 13.62 -71.44 -105.12
N PRO A 51 14.40 -72.52 -105.35
CA PRO A 51 14.57 -73.63 -104.40
C PRO A 51 15.62 -73.44 -103.28
N ASP A 52 16.33 -72.30 -103.19
CA ASP A 52 17.38 -72.07 -102.16
C ASP A 52 16.84 -71.49 -100.83
N ILE A 53 15.76 -72.05 -100.30
CA ILE A 53 15.02 -71.49 -99.14
C ILE A 53 15.67 -71.90 -97.80
N ASP A 54 16.38 -73.02 -97.76
CA ASP A 54 16.91 -73.58 -96.52
C ASP A 54 18.14 -72.80 -96.00
N ALA A 55 19.01 -72.31 -96.89
CA ALA A 55 20.18 -71.49 -96.50
C ALA A 55 19.80 -70.10 -95.95
N LEU A 56 18.68 -69.54 -96.42
CA LEU A 56 18.12 -68.27 -95.94
C LEU A 56 17.46 -68.42 -94.56
N SER A 57 16.86 -69.57 -94.26
CA SER A 57 16.18 -69.81 -92.98
C SER A 57 17.11 -69.74 -91.76
N GLY A 58 18.33 -70.28 -91.86
CA GLY A 58 19.31 -70.28 -90.76
C GLY A 58 19.88 -68.90 -90.45
N ALA A 59 20.20 -68.09 -91.48
CA ALA A 59 20.69 -66.73 -91.32
C ALA A 59 19.65 -65.80 -90.66
N VAL A 60 18.38 -66.10 -90.92
CA VAL A 60 17.23 -65.36 -90.41
C VAL A 60 17.00 -65.65 -88.93
N THR A 61 16.97 -66.92 -88.54
CA THR A 61 16.76 -67.30 -87.12
C THR A 61 17.89 -66.74 -86.24
N PHE A 62 19.11 -66.68 -86.76
CA PHE A 62 20.24 -66.04 -86.10
C PHE A 62 20.06 -64.52 -85.96
N MET A 63 19.56 -63.84 -86.99
CA MET A 63 19.28 -62.40 -86.97
C MET A 63 18.18 -62.04 -85.96
N GLN A 64 17.15 -62.88 -85.81
CA GLN A 64 16.09 -62.69 -84.81
C GLN A 64 16.62 -62.79 -83.38
N PHE A 65 17.50 -63.75 -83.09
CA PHE A 65 18.12 -63.92 -81.77
C PHE A 65 18.96 -62.70 -81.35
N LEU A 66 19.72 -62.12 -82.28
CA LEU A 66 20.55 -60.94 -82.00
C LEU A 66 19.72 -59.70 -81.66
N VAL A 67 18.62 -59.49 -82.38
CA VAL A 67 17.79 -58.30 -82.24
C VAL A 67 16.90 -58.37 -80.99
N LEU A 68 16.34 -59.55 -80.68
CA LEU A 68 15.58 -59.78 -79.45
C LEU A 68 16.50 -59.77 -78.21
N GLY A 69 17.70 -60.36 -78.31
CA GLY A 69 18.70 -60.30 -77.24
C GLY A 69 19.19 -58.88 -76.96
N GLY A 70 19.44 -58.10 -78.03
CA GLY A 70 19.89 -56.70 -77.92
C GLY A 70 18.83 -55.78 -77.31
N SER A 71 17.55 -55.97 -77.64
CA SER A 71 16.46 -55.16 -77.09
C SER A 71 16.13 -55.47 -75.63
N VAL A 72 16.20 -56.74 -75.22
CA VAL A 72 16.08 -57.09 -73.80
C VAL A 72 17.23 -56.47 -73.01
N ALA A 73 18.46 -56.51 -73.54
CA ALA A 73 19.62 -55.90 -72.90
C ALA A 73 19.48 -54.37 -72.74
N THR A 74 18.96 -53.64 -73.73
CA THR A 74 18.76 -52.19 -73.63
C THR A 74 17.68 -51.83 -72.61
N ILE A 75 16.55 -52.54 -72.60
CA ILE A 75 15.47 -52.32 -71.64
C ILE A 75 15.95 -52.62 -70.22
N SER A 76 16.64 -53.75 -70.00
CA SER A 76 17.23 -54.08 -68.70
C SER A 76 18.23 -53.02 -68.25
N THR A 77 19.06 -52.50 -69.16
CA THR A 77 20.03 -51.44 -68.83
C THR A 77 19.32 -50.15 -68.42
N LEU A 78 18.25 -49.74 -69.10
CA LEU A 78 17.47 -48.56 -68.74
C LEU A 78 16.79 -48.70 -67.38
N PHE A 79 16.22 -49.87 -67.06
CA PHE A 79 15.65 -50.12 -65.74
C PHE A 79 16.72 -50.15 -64.65
N LEU A 80 17.91 -50.69 -64.93
CA LEU A 80 19.02 -50.69 -63.98
C LEU A 80 19.56 -49.27 -63.74
N VAL A 81 19.73 -48.47 -64.78
CA VAL A 81 20.20 -47.07 -64.66
C VAL A 81 19.14 -46.20 -63.98
N GLY A 82 17.88 -46.33 -64.39
CA GLY A 82 16.76 -45.60 -63.78
C GLY A 82 16.57 -46.00 -62.31
N GLY A 83 16.63 -47.31 -62.02
CA GLY A 83 16.58 -47.84 -60.66
C GLY A 83 17.76 -47.38 -59.81
N PHE A 84 18.97 -47.37 -60.37
CA PHE A 84 20.17 -46.85 -59.71
C PHE A 84 20.06 -45.35 -59.42
N PHE A 85 19.60 -44.54 -60.38
CA PHE A 85 19.46 -43.09 -60.20
C PHE A 85 18.35 -42.74 -59.19
N MET A 86 17.24 -43.49 -59.22
CA MET A 86 16.15 -43.36 -58.24
C MET A 86 16.62 -43.74 -56.83
N TRP A 87 17.34 -44.85 -56.71
CA TRP A 87 17.94 -45.28 -55.45
C TRP A 87 18.98 -44.27 -54.94
N PHE A 88 19.83 -43.74 -55.83
CA PHE A 88 20.86 -42.76 -55.51
C PHE A 88 20.24 -41.46 -54.99
N THR A 89 19.30 -40.88 -55.74
CA THR A 89 18.65 -39.61 -55.36
C THR A 89 17.88 -39.74 -54.04
N ASN A 90 17.16 -40.86 -53.86
CA ASN A 90 16.44 -41.10 -52.62
C ASN A 90 17.39 -41.23 -51.41
N ARG A 91 18.51 -41.93 -51.59
CA ARG A 91 19.48 -42.19 -50.50
C ARG A 91 20.40 -41.00 -50.21
N LYS A 92 20.79 -40.22 -51.23
CA LYS A 92 21.78 -39.14 -51.12
C LYS A 92 21.18 -37.74 -50.97
N VAL A 93 19.93 -37.51 -51.38
CA VAL A 93 19.31 -36.17 -51.34
C VAL A 93 18.05 -36.18 -50.48
N VAL A 94 17.05 -37.00 -50.85
CA VAL A 94 15.72 -36.97 -50.23
C VAL A 94 15.75 -37.42 -48.77
N GLY A 95 16.39 -38.56 -48.49
CA GLY A 95 16.52 -39.08 -47.12
C GLY A 95 17.19 -38.10 -46.15
N PRO A 96 18.35 -37.51 -46.50
CA PRO A 96 18.98 -36.46 -45.69
C PRO A 96 18.12 -35.22 -45.45
N MET A 97 17.44 -34.71 -46.49
CA MET A 97 16.53 -33.56 -46.33
C MET A 97 15.39 -33.84 -45.36
N ILE A 98 14.77 -35.02 -45.44
CA ILE A 98 13.68 -35.41 -44.53
C ILE A 98 14.19 -35.43 -43.08
N ARG A 99 15.38 -35.98 -42.84
CA ARG A 99 15.97 -36.02 -41.49
C ARG A 99 16.26 -34.63 -40.93
N LEU A 100 16.84 -33.73 -41.72
CA LEU A 100 17.07 -32.34 -41.30
C LEU A 100 15.76 -31.58 -41.06
N THR A 101 14.74 -31.83 -41.89
CA THR A 101 13.40 -31.25 -41.71
C THR A 101 12.76 -31.73 -40.40
N ASP A 102 12.92 -33.01 -40.07
CA ASP A 102 12.42 -33.57 -38.82
C ASP A 102 13.15 -32.97 -37.60
N THR A 103 14.48 -32.88 -37.64
CA THR A 103 15.27 -32.18 -36.61
C THR A 103 14.80 -30.73 -36.44
N MET A 104 14.54 -30.02 -37.54
CA MET A 104 14.03 -28.65 -37.50
C MET A 104 12.62 -28.57 -36.86
N LYS A 105 11.74 -29.51 -37.17
CA LYS A 105 10.43 -29.61 -36.49
C LYS A 105 10.62 -29.84 -35.00
N GLN A 106 11.50 -30.75 -34.60
CA GLN A 106 11.74 -31.03 -33.19
C GLN A 106 12.30 -29.80 -32.44
N LEU A 107 13.24 -29.06 -33.05
CA LEU A 107 13.72 -27.77 -32.54
C LEU A 107 12.60 -26.74 -32.39
N ALA A 108 11.70 -26.63 -33.38
CA ALA A 108 10.58 -25.71 -33.35
C ALA A 108 9.58 -26.04 -32.21
N HIS A 109 9.49 -27.32 -31.81
CA HIS A 109 8.71 -27.77 -30.65
C HIS A 109 9.49 -27.66 -29.32
N GLY A 110 10.70 -27.08 -29.33
CA GLY A 110 11.51 -26.85 -28.14
C GLY A 110 12.40 -28.04 -27.72
N ASN A 111 12.45 -29.12 -28.50
CA ASN A 111 13.35 -30.25 -28.22
C ASN A 111 14.77 -29.90 -28.69
N THR A 112 15.66 -29.61 -27.74
CA THR A 112 17.06 -29.26 -28.01
C THR A 112 18.02 -30.43 -27.81
N ASP A 113 17.54 -31.60 -27.38
CA ASP A 113 18.38 -32.79 -27.21
C ASP A 113 18.65 -33.54 -28.52
N VAL A 114 18.06 -33.08 -29.63
CA VAL A 114 18.23 -33.68 -30.94
C VAL A 114 19.63 -33.46 -31.50
N ILE A 115 20.20 -34.51 -32.08
CA ILE A 115 21.47 -34.47 -32.78
C ILE A 115 21.20 -34.00 -34.21
N VAL A 116 21.97 -33.03 -34.71
CA VAL A 116 21.85 -32.56 -36.08
C VAL A 116 22.61 -33.53 -37.00
N PRO A 117 21.93 -34.32 -37.85
CA PRO A 117 22.59 -35.29 -38.70
C PRO A 117 23.37 -34.59 -39.82
N TYR A 118 24.42 -35.25 -40.34
CA TYR A 118 25.24 -34.77 -41.47
C TYR A 118 26.02 -33.49 -41.24
N ALA A 119 26.23 -33.09 -39.99
CA ALA A 119 27.06 -31.93 -39.66
C ALA A 119 28.51 -32.07 -40.20
N ASP A 120 29.02 -33.30 -40.35
CA ASP A 120 30.36 -33.56 -40.89
C ASP A 120 30.39 -33.65 -42.43
N SER A 121 29.25 -33.46 -43.11
CA SER A 121 29.19 -33.49 -44.56
C SER A 121 29.75 -32.19 -45.15
N THR A 122 30.52 -32.29 -46.23
CA THR A 122 31.13 -31.13 -46.91
C THR A 122 30.31 -30.65 -48.12
N ASP A 123 29.13 -31.23 -48.34
CA ASP A 123 28.21 -30.88 -49.42
C ASP A 123 27.14 -29.87 -48.96
N GLU A 124 26.19 -29.55 -49.84
CA GLU A 124 25.10 -28.62 -49.57
C GLU A 124 24.21 -29.08 -48.40
N ILE A 125 24.10 -30.40 -48.17
CA ILE A 125 23.38 -30.96 -47.03
C ILE A 125 24.11 -30.61 -45.73
N GLY A 126 25.44 -30.68 -45.73
CA GLY A 126 26.27 -30.25 -44.60
C GLY A 126 26.12 -28.77 -44.25
N ILE A 127 26.04 -27.89 -45.26
CA ILE A 127 25.80 -26.45 -45.05
C ILE A 127 24.43 -26.20 -44.38
N MET A 128 23.39 -26.93 -44.83
CA MET A 128 22.08 -26.87 -44.18
C MET A 128 22.11 -27.42 -42.76
N ALA A 129 22.83 -28.53 -42.53
CA ALA A 129 23.02 -29.10 -41.20
C ALA A 129 23.70 -28.10 -40.25
N HIS A 130 24.74 -27.38 -40.69
CA HIS A 130 25.36 -26.32 -39.90
C HIS A 130 24.38 -25.20 -39.53
N SER A 131 23.53 -24.77 -40.47
CA SER A 131 22.51 -23.75 -40.23
C SER A 131 21.49 -24.20 -39.17
N VAL A 132 21.05 -25.47 -39.23
CA VAL A 132 20.21 -26.08 -38.18
C VAL A 132 20.95 -26.15 -36.84
N GLY A 133 22.25 -26.41 -36.84
CA GLY A 133 23.11 -26.36 -35.65
C GLY A 133 23.16 -24.98 -34.98
N VAL A 134 23.32 -23.91 -35.77
CA VAL A 134 23.26 -22.53 -35.24
C VAL A 134 21.88 -22.23 -34.65
N MET A 135 20.82 -22.67 -35.31
CA MET A 135 19.46 -22.48 -34.82
C MET A 135 19.16 -23.27 -33.53
N LYS A 136 19.76 -24.47 -33.39
CA LYS A 136 19.76 -25.24 -32.13
C LYS A 136 20.37 -24.41 -31.00
N GLU A 137 21.57 -23.87 -31.23
CA GLU A 137 22.28 -23.09 -30.21
C GLU A 137 21.52 -21.82 -29.81
N ASN A 138 20.93 -21.11 -30.78
CA ASN A 138 20.07 -19.95 -30.50
C ASN A 138 18.83 -20.34 -29.69
N THR A 139 18.24 -21.51 -29.94
CA THR A 139 17.10 -22.02 -29.18
C THR A 139 17.50 -22.35 -27.74
N ILE A 140 18.65 -22.99 -27.53
CA ILE A 140 19.20 -23.27 -26.19
C ILE A 140 19.47 -21.96 -25.44
N ALA A 141 20.12 -20.99 -26.09
CA ALA A 141 20.39 -19.67 -25.51
C ALA A 141 19.08 -18.94 -25.12
N ARG A 142 18.06 -18.99 -25.97
CA ARG A 142 16.73 -18.41 -25.67
C ARG A 142 16.09 -19.05 -24.44
N LEU A 143 16.08 -20.37 -24.36
CA LEU A 143 15.50 -21.09 -23.20
C LEU A 143 16.23 -20.75 -21.89
N ARG A 144 17.57 -20.66 -21.92
CA ARG A 144 18.37 -20.23 -20.75
C ARG A 144 18.03 -18.80 -20.33
N LEU A 145 17.89 -17.88 -21.28
CA LEU A 145 17.51 -16.49 -20.98
C LEU A 145 16.08 -16.39 -20.43
N GLU A 146 15.15 -17.18 -20.95
CA GLU A 146 13.78 -17.26 -20.44
C GLU A 146 13.75 -17.78 -18.98
N GLU A 147 14.55 -18.80 -18.67
CA GLU A 147 14.69 -19.31 -17.30
C GLU A 147 15.29 -18.26 -16.36
N GLN A 148 16.37 -17.59 -16.75
CA GLN A 148 16.96 -16.48 -15.98
C GLN A 148 15.98 -15.33 -15.78
N LYS A 149 15.23 -14.96 -16.82
CA LYS A 149 14.20 -13.93 -16.71
C LYS A 149 13.12 -14.33 -15.71
N LYS A 150 12.68 -15.59 -15.74
CA LYS A 150 11.67 -16.11 -14.79
C LYS A 150 12.18 -16.08 -13.34
N THR A 151 13.45 -16.42 -13.09
CA THR A 151 14.03 -16.37 -11.75
C THR A 151 14.21 -14.93 -11.26
N LEU A 152 14.69 -14.02 -12.11
CA LEU A 152 14.79 -12.59 -11.80
C LEU A 152 13.43 -11.94 -11.55
N GLU A 153 12.41 -12.27 -12.35
CA GLU A 153 11.05 -11.79 -12.12
C GLU A 153 10.46 -12.33 -10.81
N ALA A 154 10.70 -13.59 -10.48
CA ALA A 154 10.27 -14.18 -9.22
C ALA A 154 10.96 -13.51 -8.01
N GLN A 155 12.26 -13.26 -8.09
CA GLN A 155 13.03 -12.52 -7.08
C GLN A 155 12.51 -11.08 -6.95
N ALA A 156 12.36 -10.36 -8.05
CA ALA A 156 11.84 -9.00 -8.04
C ALA A 156 10.43 -8.91 -7.45
N ARG A 157 9.55 -9.89 -7.72
CA ARG A 157 8.23 -9.97 -7.07
C ARG A 157 8.34 -10.24 -5.58
N ALA A 158 9.22 -11.14 -5.16
CA ALA A 158 9.47 -11.44 -3.74
C ALA A 158 10.02 -10.21 -2.99
N ASP A 159 10.97 -9.50 -3.59
CA ASP A 159 11.58 -8.31 -3.00
C ASP A 159 10.58 -7.15 -2.90
N ARG A 160 9.77 -6.92 -3.94
CA ARG A 160 8.64 -5.97 -3.86
C ARG A 160 7.66 -6.35 -2.75
N GLY A 161 7.38 -7.64 -2.58
CA GLY A 161 6.53 -8.15 -1.50
C GLY A 161 7.10 -7.83 -0.11
N LYS A 162 8.39 -8.08 0.10
CA LYS A 162 9.09 -7.76 1.36
C LYS A 162 9.10 -6.26 1.65
N GLU A 163 9.36 -5.43 0.64
CA GLU A 163 9.37 -3.98 0.82
C GLU A 163 7.97 -3.45 1.15
N MET A 164 6.94 -3.94 0.45
CA MET A 164 5.56 -3.59 0.76
C MET A 164 5.16 -4.02 2.17
N GLN A 165 5.59 -5.22 2.60
CA GLN A 165 5.36 -5.69 3.96
C GLN A 165 6.06 -4.79 5.00
N LYS A 166 7.30 -4.36 4.73
CA LYS A 166 8.03 -3.45 5.60
C LYS A 166 7.35 -2.09 5.71
N ILE A 167 6.86 -1.55 4.59
CA ILE A 167 6.07 -0.31 4.57
C ILE A 167 4.79 -0.49 5.38
N ALA A 168 4.05 -1.58 5.17
CA ALA A 168 2.82 -1.87 5.89
C ALA A 168 3.05 -2.00 7.40
N SER A 169 4.07 -2.76 7.83
CA SER A 169 4.42 -2.91 9.24
C SER A 169 4.89 -1.59 9.87
N GLY A 170 5.64 -0.77 9.13
CA GLY A 170 6.06 0.56 9.60
C GLY A 170 4.87 1.51 9.76
N PHE A 171 3.93 1.47 8.83
CA PHE A 171 2.68 2.23 8.89
C PHE A 171 1.80 1.79 10.06
N GLU A 172 1.64 0.48 10.25
CA GLU A 172 0.88 -0.09 11.38
C GLU A 172 1.47 0.31 12.73
N ALA A 173 2.80 0.25 12.88
CA ALA A 173 3.49 0.69 14.09
C ALA A 173 3.26 2.19 14.36
N GLN A 174 3.41 3.05 13.34
CA GLN A 174 3.18 4.49 13.48
C GLN A 174 1.73 4.81 13.86
N ILE A 175 0.74 4.13 13.26
CA ILE A 175 -0.66 4.28 13.66
C ILE A 175 -0.88 3.80 15.09
N GLY A 176 -0.26 2.69 15.48
CA GLY A 176 -0.31 2.18 16.85
C GLY A 176 0.21 3.21 17.86
N ASP A 177 1.34 3.83 17.57
CA ASP A 177 1.95 4.87 18.42
C ASP A 177 1.05 6.11 18.50
N ILE A 178 0.50 6.58 17.37
CA ILE A 178 -0.42 7.73 17.34
C ILE A 178 -1.71 7.41 18.12
N ALA A 179 -2.30 6.24 17.91
CA ALA A 179 -3.50 5.82 18.63
C ALA A 179 -3.24 5.70 20.13
N GLY A 180 -2.07 5.18 20.52
CA GLY A 180 -1.61 5.13 21.90
C GLY A 180 -1.47 6.53 22.51
N ALA A 181 -0.83 7.46 21.81
CA ALA A 181 -0.67 8.84 22.24
C ALA A 181 -2.02 9.56 22.41
N VAL A 182 -2.95 9.39 21.46
CA VAL A 182 -4.31 9.95 21.54
C VAL A 182 -5.08 9.34 22.71
N SER A 183 -4.96 8.03 22.94
CA SER A 183 -5.61 7.35 24.08
C SER A 183 -5.09 7.86 25.42
N ALA A 184 -3.78 8.04 25.55
CA ALA A 184 -3.15 8.61 26.73
C ALA A 184 -3.63 10.06 26.97
N ALA A 185 -3.60 10.90 25.94
CA ALA A 185 -4.08 12.28 26.02
C ALA A 185 -5.57 12.37 26.43
N ALA A 186 -6.42 11.47 25.90
CA ALA A 186 -7.83 11.41 26.29
C ALA A 186 -8.02 10.97 27.75
N LYS A 187 -7.17 10.07 28.26
CA LYS A 187 -7.18 9.67 29.68
C LYS A 187 -6.76 10.81 30.59
N ASP A 188 -5.71 11.54 30.22
CA ASP A 188 -5.25 12.71 30.96
C ASP A 188 -6.31 13.82 30.98
N MET A 189 -6.99 14.06 29.85
CA MET A 189 -8.10 15.02 29.77
C MET A 189 -9.26 14.64 30.70
N ARG A 190 -9.65 13.36 30.76
CA ARG A 190 -10.68 12.90 31.72
C ARG A 190 -10.26 13.13 33.16
N ALA A 191 -9.00 12.87 33.50
CA ALA A 191 -8.49 13.12 34.85
C ALA A 191 -8.53 14.62 35.20
N ILE A 192 -8.20 15.50 34.24
CA ILE A 192 -8.30 16.95 34.39
C ILE A 192 -9.77 17.38 34.57
N GLU A 193 -10.70 16.83 33.79
CA GLU A 193 -12.13 17.11 33.93
C GLU A 193 -12.69 16.71 35.31
N GLU A 194 -12.30 15.54 35.82
CA GLU A 194 -12.67 15.08 37.17
C GLU A 194 -12.14 16.03 38.26
N GLN A 195 -10.88 16.44 38.15
CA GLN A 195 -10.28 17.42 39.06
C GLN A 195 -10.96 18.79 38.96
N LEU A 196 -11.29 19.24 37.75
CA LEU A 196 -12.00 20.49 37.54
C LEU A 196 -13.38 20.46 38.17
N SER A 197 -14.12 19.35 37.99
CA SER A 197 -15.44 19.15 38.61
C SER A 197 -15.36 19.19 40.15
N ALA A 198 -14.36 18.50 40.73
CA ALA A 198 -14.10 18.54 42.16
C ALA A 198 -13.78 19.96 42.66
N ASN A 199 -12.94 20.70 41.93
CA ASN A 199 -12.58 22.07 42.26
C ASN A 199 -13.77 23.04 42.15
N VAL A 200 -14.61 22.89 41.13
CA VAL A 200 -15.85 23.68 40.97
C VAL A 200 -16.81 23.40 42.13
N SER A 201 -16.98 22.14 42.50
CA SER A 201 -17.80 21.74 43.67
C SER A 201 -17.27 22.36 44.96
N LYS A 202 -15.95 22.24 45.21
CA LYS A 202 -15.29 22.85 46.37
C LYS A 202 -15.45 24.37 46.41
N THR A 203 -15.24 25.03 45.27
CA THR A 203 -15.41 26.49 45.13
C THR A 203 -16.85 26.89 45.44
N ARG A 204 -17.84 26.13 44.96
CA ARG A 204 -19.25 26.37 45.26
C ARG A 204 -19.53 26.28 46.76
N THR A 205 -19.05 25.23 47.44
CA THR A 205 -19.21 25.09 48.89
C THR A 205 -18.55 26.23 49.66
N GLN A 206 -17.33 26.63 49.25
CA GLN A 206 -16.62 27.75 49.87
C GLN A 206 -17.33 29.09 49.66
N SER A 207 -17.88 29.35 48.48
CA SER A 207 -18.66 30.56 48.20
C SER A 207 -19.93 30.64 49.05
N VAL A 208 -20.62 29.52 49.25
CA VAL A 208 -21.79 29.47 50.14
C VAL A 208 -21.38 29.77 51.58
N ALA A 209 -20.32 29.14 52.08
CA ALA A 209 -19.81 29.38 53.43
C ALA A 209 -19.38 30.85 53.63
N ALA A 210 -18.71 31.45 52.64
CA ALA A 210 -18.31 32.85 52.67
C ALA A 210 -19.53 33.79 52.67
N SER A 211 -20.58 33.49 51.89
CA SER A 211 -21.83 34.25 51.90
C SER A 211 -22.50 34.20 53.27
N SER A 212 -22.59 33.03 53.89
CA SER A 212 -23.17 32.90 55.23
C SER A 212 -22.37 33.65 56.30
N ALA A 213 -21.04 33.60 56.24
CA ALA A 213 -20.18 34.37 57.14
C ALA A 213 -20.35 35.89 56.95
N ALA A 214 -20.57 36.35 55.71
CA ALA A 214 -20.85 37.75 55.41
C ALA A 214 -22.22 38.20 55.96
N ASP A 215 -23.26 37.36 55.85
CA ASP A 215 -24.58 37.63 56.43
C ASP A 215 -24.52 37.72 57.97
N GLU A 216 -23.80 36.79 58.61
CA GLU A 216 -23.57 36.80 60.06
C GLU A 216 -22.80 38.07 60.50
N THR A 217 -21.74 38.43 59.76
CA THR A 217 -20.97 39.66 60.02
C THR A 217 -21.86 40.90 59.90
N THR A 218 -22.72 40.96 58.89
CA THR A 218 -23.66 42.08 58.70
C THR A 218 -24.61 42.20 59.89
N THR A 219 -25.13 41.08 60.38
CA THR A 219 -25.99 41.03 61.57
C THR A 219 -25.25 41.51 62.83
N ASN A 220 -24.01 41.08 63.00
CA ASN A 220 -23.16 41.51 64.12
C ASN A 220 -22.89 43.02 64.07
N VAL A 221 -22.58 43.56 62.89
CA VAL A 221 -22.36 45.01 62.70
C VAL A 221 -23.63 45.80 63.01
N GLN A 222 -24.81 45.32 62.63
CA GLN A 222 -26.09 45.95 62.99
C GLN A 222 -26.34 45.96 64.51
N THR A 223 -25.99 44.87 65.20
CA THR A 223 -26.12 44.78 66.65
C THR A 223 -25.16 45.73 67.36
N ILE A 224 -23.92 45.82 66.88
CA ILE A 224 -22.93 46.78 67.39
C ILE A 224 -23.41 48.22 67.16
N ALA A 225 -23.99 48.53 66.00
CA ALA A 225 -24.54 49.85 65.72
C ALA A 225 -25.67 50.22 66.70
N ALA A 226 -26.60 49.29 66.96
CA ALA A 226 -27.66 49.49 67.95
C ALA A 226 -27.10 49.71 69.37
N ALA A 227 -26.11 48.91 69.79
CA ALA A 227 -25.45 49.09 71.07
C ALA A 227 -24.71 50.44 71.18
N ALA A 228 -24.11 50.91 70.08
CA ALA A 228 -23.47 52.22 70.02
C ALA A 228 -24.50 53.37 70.13
N GLU A 229 -25.67 53.24 69.51
CA GLU A 229 -26.78 54.20 69.65
C GLU A 229 -27.32 54.25 71.09
N GLU A 230 -27.47 53.09 71.73
CA GLU A 230 -27.90 52.97 73.13
C GLU A 230 -26.87 53.61 74.07
N LEU A 231 -25.58 53.29 73.91
CA LEU A 231 -24.49 53.90 74.66
C LEU A 231 -24.46 55.42 74.49
N ALA A 232 -24.63 55.92 73.27
CA ALA A 232 -24.69 57.36 73.01
C ALA A 232 -25.88 58.02 73.72
N SER A 233 -27.01 57.32 73.84
CA SER A 233 -28.16 57.77 74.62
C SER A 233 -27.86 57.81 76.12
N SER A 234 -27.29 56.73 76.69
CA SER A 234 -26.92 56.68 78.11
C SER A 234 -25.88 57.75 78.48
N ILE A 235 -24.95 58.07 77.58
CA ILE A 235 -23.98 59.17 77.78
C ILE A 235 -24.68 60.53 77.86
N ARG A 236 -25.67 60.78 76.98
CA ARG A 236 -26.46 62.03 77.02
C ARG A 236 -27.25 62.17 78.32
N GLU A 237 -27.86 61.08 78.78
CA GLU A 237 -28.60 61.04 80.05
C GLU A 237 -27.66 61.28 81.24
N ALA A 238 -26.53 60.57 81.31
CA ALA A 238 -25.53 60.77 82.35
C ALA A 238 -25.01 62.21 82.38
N ALA A 239 -24.77 62.83 81.22
CA ALA A 239 -24.36 64.23 81.13
C ALA A 239 -25.44 65.18 81.68
N GLN A 240 -26.72 64.91 81.41
CA GLN A 240 -27.84 65.67 81.98
C GLN A 240 -27.89 65.52 83.51
N THR A 241 -27.83 64.30 84.04
CA THR A 241 -27.84 64.04 85.49
C THR A 241 -26.66 64.69 86.20
N VAL A 242 -25.47 64.68 85.60
CA VAL A 242 -24.28 65.37 86.13
C VAL A 242 -24.51 66.87 86.20
N ASN A 243 -25.13 67.48 85.19
CA ASN A 243 -25.44 68.91 85.19
C ASN A 243 -26.49 69.28 86.25
N GLU A 244 -27.55 68.49 86.38
CA GLU A 244 -28.57 68.65 87.44
C GLU A 244 -27.94 68.55 88.84
N THR A 245 -27.07 67.55 89.05
CA THR A 245 -26.33 67.38 90.31
C THR A 245 -25.45 68.59 90.61
N ALA A 246 -24.79 69.16 89.59
CA ALA A 246 -23.97 70.36 89.74
C ALA A 246 -24.79 71.62 90.06
N VAL A 247 -26.05 71.71 89.60
CA VAL A 247 -26.99 72.78 89.99
C VAL A 247 -27.42 72.59 91.45
N THR A 248 -27.88 71.40 91.84
CA THR A 248 -28.27 71.10 93.22
C THR A 248 -27.13 71.34 94.20
N ALA A 249 -25.90 70.94 93.86
CA ALA A 249 -24.72 71.20 94.69
C ALA A 249 -24.44 72.70 94.87
N ARG A 250 -24.66 73.51 93.83
CA ARG A 250 -24.57 74.98 93.91
C ARG A 250 -25.65 75.58 94.79
N ASP A 251 -26.88 75.09 94.70
CA ASP A 251 -28.01 75.53 95.52
C ASP A 251 -27.80 75.16 97.00
N CYS A 252 -27.35 73.94 97.29
CA CYS A 252 -26.96 73.53 98.65
C CYS A 252 -25.83 74.41 99.22
N ALA A 253 -24.80 74.73 98.42
CA ALA A 253 -23.73 75.62 98.84
C ALA A 253 -24.22 77.05 99.10
N ALA A 254 -25.21 77.54 98.35
CA ALA A 254 -25.85 78.84 98.59
C ALA A 254 -26.68 78.83 99.88
N ALA A 255 -27.50 77.81 100.10
CA ALA A 255 -28.29 77.65 101.32
C ALA A 255 -27.40 77.54 102.57
N ALA A 256 -26.28 76.81 102.49
CA ALA A 256 -25.31 76.73 103.57
C ALA A 256 -24.70 78.10 103.91
N ARG A 257 -24.39 78.94 102.91
CA ARG A 257 -23.92 80.32 103.13
C ARG A 257 -24.98 81.21 103.78
N GLU A 258 -26.25 81.06 103.38
CA GLU A 258 -27.36 81.79 104.01
C GLU A 258 -27.54 81.38 105.48
N SER A 259 -27.53 80.09 105.78
CA SER A 259 -27.57 79.60 107.17
C SER A 259 -26.40 80.11 107.99
N GLN A 260 -25.18 80.17 107.42
CA GLN A 260 -24.03 80.76 108.11
C GLN A 260 -24.27 82.25 108.44
N ALA A 261 -24.79 83.03 107.49
CA ALA A 261 -25.10 84.44 107.72
C ALA A 261 -26.17 84.64 108.81
N GLN A 262 -27.19 83.75 108.86
CA GLN A 262 -28.18 83.76 109.94
C GLN A 262 -27.57 83.42 111.30
N LEU A 263 -26.65 82.44 111.36
CA LEU A 263 -25.91 82.11 112.59
C LEU A 263 -25.02 83.27 113.05
N ASP A 264 -24.35 83.96 112.13
CA ASP A 264 -23.54 85.14 112.45
C ASP A 264 -24.42 86.28 113.00
N GLY A 265 -25.59 86.52 112.38
CA GLY A 265 -26.57 87.49 112.86
C GLY A 265 -27.13 87.14 114.24
N LEU A 266 -27.44 85.85 114.48
CA LEU A 266 -27.86 85.36 115.79
C LEU A 266 -26.75 85.56 116.85
N SER A 267 -25.50 85.28 116.50
CA SER A 267 -24.35 85.51 117.39
C SER A 267 -24.19 86.99 117.74
N ALA A 268 -24.40 87.89 116.79
CA ALA A 268 -24.36 89.33 117.03
C ALA A 268 -25.49 89.78 117.98
N ALA A 269 -26.72 89.30 117.79
CA ALA A 269 -27.84 89.59 118.68
C ALA A 269 -27.60 89.07 120.11
N VAL A 270 -27.01 87.88 120.26
CA VAL A 270 -26.61 87.34 121.58
C VAL A 270 -25.58 88.25 122.27
N HIS A 271 -24.59 88.77 121.52
CA HIS A 271 -23.62 89.72 122.08
C HIS A 271 -24.26 91.04 122.53
N GLU A 272 -25.27 91.54 121.82
CA GLU A 272 -26.02 92.72 122.22
C GLU A 272 -26.83 92.48 123.50
N ILE A 273 -27.45 91.30 123.64
CA ILE A 273 -28.11 90.90 124.89
C ILE A 273 -27.12 90.86 126.05
N ASP A 274 -25.93 90.27 125.86
CA ASP A 274 -24.88 90.26 126.89
C ASP A 274 -24.49 91.68 127.34
N ALA A 275 -24.41 92.63 126.39
CA ALA A 275 -24.13 94.02 126.70
C ALA A 275 -25.26 94.68 127.53
N VAL A 276 -26.52 94.39 127.19
CA VAL A 276 -27.69 94.87 127.95
C VAL A 276 -27.73 94.24 129.34
N ILE A 277 -27.45 92.94 129.48
CA ILE A 277 -27.38 92.27 130.79
C ILE A 277 -26.29 92.87 131.67
N LYS A 278 -25.12 93.21 131.11
CA LYS A 278 -24.08 93.96 131.84
C LYS A 278 -24.59 95.32 132.31
N ALA A 279 -25.22 96.10 131.44
CA ALA A 279 -25.77 97.40 131.81
C ALA A 279 -26.86 97.29 132.89
N ILE A 280 -27.73 96.27 132.83
CA ILE A 280 -28.73 95.98 133.87
C ILE A 280 -28.03 95.65 135.19
N ASN A 281 -26.98 94.83 135.16
CA ASN A 281 -26.22 94.47 136.36
C ASN A 281 -25.53 95.70 136.98
N ASP A 282 -24.93 96.55 136.15
CA ASP A 282 -24.31 97.82 136.58
C ASP A 282 -25.35 98.77 137.22
N ILE A 283 -26.55 98.89 136.62
CA ILE A 283 -27.67 99.68 137.20
C ILE A 283 -28.16 99.05 138.50
N ALA A 284 -28.25 97.73 138.59
CA ALA A 284 -28.68 97.03 139.80
C ALA A 284 -27.67 97.25 140.95
N GLU A 285 -26.36 97.18 140.68
CA GLU A 285 -25.32 97.56 141.65
C GLU A 285 -25.41 99.03 142.05
N GLN A 286 -25.62 99.94 141.09
CA GLN A 286 -25.77 101.37 141.36
C GLN A 286 -27.05 101.66 142.17
N THR A 287 -28.14 100.95 141.91
CA THR A 287 -29.41 101.05 142.64
C THR A 287 -29.28 100.48 144.04
N ASN A 288 -28.55 99.36 144.20
CA ASN A 288 -28.22 98.77 145.50
C ASN A 288 -27.34 99.73 146.32
N LEU A 289 -26.35 100.39 145.69
CA LEU A 289 -25.55 101.44 146.32
C LEU A 289 -26.36 102.71 146.66
N LEU A 290 -27.34 103.10 145.82
CA LEU A 290 -28.25 104.20 146.13
C LEU A 290 -29.16 103.88 147.31
N ALA A 291 -29.72 102.66 147.32
CA ALA A 291 -30.56 102.17 148.41
C ALA A 291 -29.77 102.07 149.73
N LEU A 292 -28.51 101.65 149.67
CA LEU A 292 -27.64 101.56 150.84
C LEU A 292 -27.13 102.92 151.34
N ASN A 293 -27.03 103.95 150.49
CA ASN A 293 -26.75 105.35 150.90
C ASN A 293 -28.00 106.12 151.34
N ALA A 294 -29.20 105.63 150.99
CA ALA A 294 -30.49 106.21 151.37
C ALA A 294 -31.10 105.53 152.62
N THR A 295 -30.40 104.56 153.21
CA THR A 295 -30.66 103.96 154.53
C THR A 295 -29.57 104.38 155.51
#